data_AF-A0A0D8L7D4-F1
#
_entry.id   AF-A0A0D8L7D4-F1
#
_cell.length_a   1.000
_cell.length_b   1.000
_cell.length_c   1.000
_cell.angle_alpha   90.00
_cell.angle_beta   90.00
_cell.angle_gamma   90.00
#
_symmetry.space_group_name_H-M   'P 1'
#
loop_
_entity.id
_entity.type
_entity.pdbx_description
1 polymer ?
#
loop_
_entity_poly.entity_id
_entity_poly.type
_entity_poly.pdbx_seq_one_letter_code
_entity_poly.pdbx_strand_id
1 'polypeptide(L)'
;MPVNAIGLPSVSGIPPTESRNIFQTIADKFVAVVNSCKTFSTGCSTQKDHNIQKACERLAALTLAEPERYTTDAMKRGAEKLGMTLPDSKVSVSSKADTSAAASIGKLSVLKTTEYSAQELHDMLSKQMDKPGTSQEMREKIQMVLGKADTAINPEAYTDMVERGMNKQQIIISADILKEHRRNEIGGGAVLDSDTVKELEKLSNSLSS
;
A
#
# COMPACT_ATOMS: atom_id res chain seq x y z
N MET A 1 -9.89 81.18 -43.22
CA MET A 1 -9.91 80.81 -41.79
C MET A 1 -10.10 79.29 -41.72
N PRO A 2 -9.13 78.54 -41.15
CA PRO A 2 -9.07 77.08 -41.24
C PRO A 2 -9.88 76.42 -40.11
N VAL A 3 -10.37 75.19 -40.32
CA VAL A 3 -10.85 74.32 -39.24
C VAL A 3 -10.18 72.95 -39.36
N ASN A 4 -9.61 72.56 -38.22
CA ASN A 4 -8.66 71.49 -37.94
C ASN A 4 -9.01 70.09 -38.49
N ALA A 5 -7.97 69.41 -38.98
CA ALA A 5 -7.90 67.96 -38.98
C ALA A 5 -7.63 67.47 -37.55
N ILE A 6 -8.57 66.71 -36.99
CA ILE A 6 -8.38 65.99 -35.71
C ILE A 6 -7.56 64.74 -36.03
N GLY A 7 -6.32 64.70 -35.54
CA GLY A 7 -5.53 63.48 -35.51
C GLY A 7 -6.14 62.48 -34.52
N LEU A 8 -6.53 61.30 -35.01
CA LEU A 8 -6.65 60.15 -34.14
C LEU A 8 -5.24 59.77 -33.65
N PRO A 9 -5.04 59.47 -32.36
CA PRO A 9 -3.83 58.80 -31.93
C PRO A 9 -3.82 57.40 -32.54
N SER A 10 -2.78 57.10 -33.32
CA SER A 10 -2.46 55.74 -33.74
C SER A 10 -2.41 54.86 -32.49
N VAL A 11 -3.33 53.91 -32.39
CA VAL A 11 -3.23 52.82 -31.42
C VAL A 11 -1.93 52.10 -31.75
N SER A 12 -0.94 52.31 -30.89
CA SER A 12 0.32 51.59 -30.86
C SER A 12 0.02 50.09 -30.94
N GLY A 13 0.27 49.51 -32.12
CA GLY A 13 0.23 48.07 -32.31
C GLY A 13 1.35 47.46 -31.49
N ILE A 14 1.00 46.55 -30.59
CA ILE A 14 1.98 45.72 -29.88
C ILE A 14 2.86 45.06 -30.96
N PRO A 15 4.19 45.28 -30.94
CA PRO A 15 5.06 44.72 -31.95
C PRO A 15 4.92 43.19 -31.99
N PRO A 16 4.88 42.57 -33.18
CA PRO A 16 4.57 41.14 -33.34
C PRO A 16 5.56 40.20 -32.65
N THR A 17 6.73 40.69 -32.24
CA THR A 17 7.71 39.99 -31.42
C THR A 17 7.32 39.90 -29.94
N GLU A 18 6.68 40.93 -29.39
CA GLU A 18 6.32 41.01 -27.97
C GLU A 18 5.08 40.16 -27.66
N SER A 19 4.09 40.18 -28.55
CA SER A 19 2.91 39.29 -28.45
C SER A 19 3.30 37.82 -28.56
N ARG A 20 4.19 37.46 -29.49
CA ARG A 20 4.71 36.08 -29.66
C ARG A 20 5.45 35.60 -28.41
N ASN A 21 6.18 36.50 -27.74
CA ASN A 21 6.89 36.19 -26.49
C ASN A 21 5.92 35.92 -25.32
N ILE A 22 4.81 36.67 -25.26
CA ILE A 22 3.75 36.45 -24.26
C ILE A 22 3.05 35.11 -24.49
N PHE A 23 2.68 34.79 -25.73
CA PHE A 23 2.04 33.51 -26.05
C PHE A 23 2.96 32.32 -25.77
N GLN A 24 4.26 32.43 -26.09
CA GLN A 24 5.24 31.40 -25.77
C GLN A 24 5.37 31.22 -24.25
N THR A 25 5.48 32.32 -23.49
CA THR A 25 5.56 32.27 -22.02
C THR A 25 4.32 31.63 -21.39
N ILE A 26 3.13 31.91 -21.92
CA ILE A 26 1.87 31.29 -21.46
C ILE A 26 1.85 29.80 -21.79
N ALA A 27 2.27 29.41 -23.00
CA ALA A 27 2.36 28.01 -23.40
C ALA A 27 3.34 27.24 -22.51
N ASP A 28 4.53 27.81 -22.24
CA ASP A 28 5.54 27.19 -21.39
C ASP A 28 5.03 27.01 -19.95
N LYS A 29 4.32 28.01 -19.40
CA LYS A 29 3.66 27.91 -18.10
C LYS A 29 2.58 26.84 -18.08
N PHE A 30 1.76 26.75 -19.13
CA PHE A 30 0.73 25.72 -19.24
C PHE A 30 1.34 24.32 -19.30
N VAL A 31 2.38 24.13 -20.12
CA VAL A 31 3.13 22.88 -20.22
C VAL A 31 3.76 22.51 -18.88
N ALA A 32 4.35 23.48 -18.16
CA ALA A 32 4.90 23.25 -16.83
C ALA A 32 3.83 22.79 -15.82
N VAL A 33 2.65 23.41 -15.82
CA VAL A 33 1.52 23.00 -14.97
C VAL A 33 1.03 21.60 -15.34
N VAL A 34 0.84 21.31 -16.63
CA VAL A 34 0.41 19.98 -17.10
C VAL A 34 1.42 18.91 -16.71
N ASN A 35 2.71 19.17 -16.89
CA ASN A 35 3.78 18.25 -16.52
C ASN A 35 3.84 18.04 -15.00
N SER A 36 3.64 19.10 -14.22
CA SER A 36 3.55 19.01 -12.75
C SER A 36 2.36 18.15 -12.32
N CYS A 37 1.16 18.39 -12.87
CA CYS A 37 -0.04 17.58 -12.60
C CYS A 37 0.16 16.12 -13.01
N LYS A 38 0.79 15.85 -14.15
CA LYS A 38 1.11 14.50 -14.61
C LYS A 38 2.07 13.80 -13.65
N THR A 39 3.12 14.49 -13.23
CA THR A 39 4.13 13.94 -12.29
C THR A 39 3.51 13.61 -10.94
N PHE A 40 2.69 14.52 -10.41
CA PHE A 40 1.94 14.31 -9.17
C PHE A 40 0.97 13.14 -9.29
N SER A 41 0.21 13.07 -10.39
CA SER A 41 -0.73 11.98 -10.67
C SER A 41 -0.03 10.63 -10.74
N THR A 42 1.10 10.54 -11.45
CA THR A 42 1.91 9.31 -11.54
C THR A 42 2.45 8.88 -10.17
N GLY A 43 2.96 9.82 -9.35
CA GLY A 43 3.40 9.52 -8.00
C GLY A 43 2.28 8.98 -7.11
N CYS A 44 1.09 9.57 -7.22
CA CYS A 44 -0.10 9.15 -6.48
C CYS A 44 -0.58 7.75 -6.91
N SER A 45 -0.61 7.45 -8.20
CA SER A 45 -1.00 6.13 -8.71
C SER A 45 -0.01 5.04 -8.28
N THR A 46 1.30 5.29 -8.35
CA THR A 46 2.31 4.32 -7.92
C THR A 46 2.21 4.01 -6.43
N GLN A 47 2.00 5.04 -5.59
CA GLN A 47 1.83 4.83 -4.15
C GLN A 47 0.54 4.05 -3.84
N LYS A 48 -0.54 4.34 -4.56
CA LYS A 48 -1.81 3.62 -4.42
C LYS A 48 -1.65 2.15 -4.79
N ASP A 49 -1.01 1.85 -5.92
CA ASP A 49 -0.77 0.48 -6.38
C ASP A 49 0.10 -0.30 -5.38
N HIS A 50 1.15 0.34 -4.83
CA HIS A 50 1.95 -0.26 -3.76
C HIS A 50 1.13 -0.59 -2.51
N ASN A 51 0.22 0.30 -2.10
CA ASN A 51 -0.66 0.06 -0.97
C ASN A 51 -1.63 -1.09 -1.24
N ILE A 52 -2.17 -1.19 -2.47
CA ILE A 52 -3.02 -2.30 -2.89
C ILE A 52 -2.23 -3.61 -2.84
N GLN A 53 -1.02 -3.64 -3.42
CA GLN A 53 -0.15 -4.83 -3.39
C GLN A 53 0.06 -5.34 -1.97
N LYS A 54 0.44 -4.44 -1.04
CA LYS A 54 0.65 -4.79 0.37
C LYS A 54 -0.60 -5.32 1.05
N ALA A 55 -1.76 -4.71 0.78
CA ALA A 55 -3.03 -5.16 1.34
C ALA A 55 -3.44 -6.53 0.77
N CYS A 56 -3.25 -6.77 -0.53
CA CYS A 56 -3.50 -8.07 -1.14
C CYS A 56 -2.61 -9.17 -0.55
N GLU A 57 -1.29 -8.93 -0.43
CA GLU A 57 -0.37 -9.89 0.19
C GLU A 57 -0.76 -10.21 1.63
N ARG A 58 -1.11 -9.19 2.41
CA ARG A 58 -1.53 -9.36 3.80
C ARG A 58 -2.82 -10.17 3.89
N LEU A 59 -3.83 -9.82 3.09
CA LEU A 59 -5.12 -10.50 3.11
C LEU A 59 -4.97 -11.96 2.63
N ALA A 60 -4.17 -12.20 1.61
CA ALA A 60 -3.89 -13.54 1.10
C ALA A 60 -3.23 -14.42 2.17
N ALA A 61 -2.24 -13.89 2.89
CA ALA A 61 -1.60 -14.62 3.99
C ALA A 61 -2.58 -14.96 5.13
N LEU A 62 -3.50 -14.06 5.45
CA LEU A 62 -4.47 -14.26 6.52
C LEU A 62 -5.58 -15.25 6.15
N THR A 63 -6.03 -15.24 4.90
CA THR A 63 -7.26 -15.93 4.49
C THR A 63 -7.02 -17.19 3.68
N LEU A 64 -5.83 -17.37 3.09
CA LEU A 64 -5.54 -18.46 2.15
C LEU A 64 -4.44 -19.41 2.64
N ALA A 65 -3.43 -18.90 3.35
CA ALA A 65 -2.32 -19.69 3.85
C ALA A 65 -2.66 -20.39 5.18
N GLU A 66 -2.32 -21.67 5.29
CA GLU A 66 -2.37 -22.40 6.56
C GLU A 66 -1.31 -21.85 7.53
N PRO A 67 -1.63 -21.59 8.81
CA PRO A 67 -0.67 -21.07 9.79
C PRO A 67 0.64 -21.85 9.89
N GLU A 68 0.60 -23.17 9.75
CA GLU A 68 1.78 -24.04 9.81
C GLU A 68 2.82 -23.71 8.73
N ARG A 69 2.42 -23.05 7.63
CA ARG A 69 3.32 -22.61 6.56
C ARG A 69 4.14 -21.39 6.93
N TYR A 70 3.74 -20.63 7.95
CA TYR A 70 4.43 -19.42 8.39
C TYR A 70 4.71 -19.36 9.90
N THR A 71 4.39 -20.41 10.66
CA THR A 71 4.82 -20.56 12.05
C THR A 71 6.00 -21.51 12.16
N THR A 72 7.11 -21.08 12.76
CA THR A 72 8.29 -21.92 13.01
C THR A 72 8.29 -22.51 14.42
N ASP A 73 9.11 -23.52 14.67
CA ASP A 73 9.24 -24.11 16.02
C ASP A 73 9.76 -23.09 17.04
N ALA A 74 10.65 -22.19 16.63
CA ALA A 74 11.12 -21.08 17.47
C ALA A 74 9.97 -20.17 17.90
N MET A 75 9.05 -19.84 16.99
CA MET A 75 7.86 -19.06 17.30
C MET A 75 6.94 -19.80 18.27
N LYS A 76 6.70 -21.10 18.05
CA LYS A 76 5.85 -21.92 18.92
C LYS A 76 6.39 -21.96 20.35
N ARG A 77 7.67 -22.31 20.51
CA ARG A 77 8.35 -22.31 21.82
C ARG A 77 8.34 -20.93 22.47
N GLY A 78 8.61 -19.88 21.69
CA GLY A 78 8.64 -18.51 22.18
C GLY A 78 7.28 -18.04 22.68
N ALA A 79 6.23 -18.26 21.88
CA ALA A 79 4.86 -17.91 22.22
C ALA A 79 4.36 -18.67 23.45
N GLU A 80 4.61 -19.99 23.52
CA GLU A 80 4.24 -20.82 24.67
C GLU A 80 4.86 -20.29 25.97
N LYS A 81 6.17 -20.03 25.98
CA LYS A 81 6.88 -19.49 27.17
C LYS A 81 6.36 -18.12 27.60
N LEU A 82 5.91 -17.30 26.66
CA LEU A 82 5.40 -15.95 26.91
C LEU A 82 3.88 -15.90 27.12
N GLY A 83 3.18 -17.04 27.07
CA GLY A 83 1.72 -17.09 27.15
C GLY A 83 1.01 -16.39 25.98
N MET A 84 1.66 -16.29 24.82
CA MET A 84 1.11 -15.69 23.62
C MET A 84 0.36 -16.74 22.78
N THR A 85 -0.73 -16.32 22.15
CA THR A 85 -1.47 -17.16 21.20
C THR A 85 -0.96 -16.92 19.79
N LEU A 86 -0.54 -17.99 19.11
CA LEU A 86 -0.25 -17.96 17.68
C LEU A 86 -1.53 -18.21 16.86
N PRO A 87 -1.57 -17.75 15.59
CA PRO A 87 -2.64 -18.12 14.68
C PRO A 87 -2.73 -19.65 14.54
N ASP A 88 -3.94 -20.20 14.67
CA ASP A 88 -4.26 -21.62 14.60
C ASP A 88 -5.19 -21.97 13.42
N SER A 89 -5.84 -20.97 12.82
CA SER A 89 -6.63 -21.14 11.62
C SER A 89 -6.49 -19.96 10.65
N LYS A 90 -6.94 -20.17 9.41
CA LYS A 90 -7.21 -19.07 8.48
C LYS A 90 -8.27 -18.14 9.06
N VAL A 91 -8.16 -16.87 8.71
CA VAL A 91 -9.18 -15.87 9.01
C VAL A 91 -10.29 -15.96 7.96
N SER A 92 -11.54 -16.06 8.42
CA SER A 92 -12.70 -15.95 7.55
C SER A 92 -13.12 -14.49 7.37
N VAL A 93 -13.48 -14.10 6.15
CA VAL A 93 -14.02 -12.77 5.84
C VAL A 93 -15.43 -12.88 5.28
N SER A 94 -16.30 -11.95 5.65
CA SER A 94 -17.65 -11.84 5.14
C SER A 94 -17.65 -11.08 3.81
N SER A 95 -18.11 -11.74 2.76
CA SER A 95 -18.29 -11.14 1.43
C SER A 95 -19.51 -10.22 1.32
N LYS A 96 -20.36 -10.18 2.36
CA LYS A 96 -21.61 -9.39 2.41
C LYS A 96 -21.51 -8.12 3.26
N ALA A 97 -20.31 -7.77 3.73
CA ALA A 97 -20.13 -6.57 4.55
C ALA A 97 -20.47 -5.30 3.76
N ASP A 98 -21.20 -4.37 4.39
CA ASP A 98 -21.36 -3.03 3.82
C ASP A 98 -19.99 -2.34 3.80
N THR A 99 -19.44 -2.21 2.60
CA THR A 99 -18.12 -1.60 2.46
C THR A 99 -18.17 -0.09 2.67
N SER A 100 -19.35 0.58 2.72
CA SER A 100 -19.50 2.05 2.72
C SER A 100 -18.66 2.79 3.78
N ALA A 101 -18.42 2.19 4.94
CA ALA A 101 -17.60 2.74 6.02
C ALA A 101 -16.08 2.49 5.86
N ALA A 102 -15.68 1.53 5.01
CA ALA A 102 -14.28 1.14 4.87
C ALA A 102 -13.35 2.30 4.49
N ALA A 103 -12.18 2.33 5.12
CA ALA A 103 -11.18 3.37 4.91
C ALA A 103 -10.67 3.40 3.46
N SER A 104 -10.04 4.52 3.08
CA SER A 104 -9.37 4.59 1.77
C SER A 104 -8.04 3.84 1.82
N ILE A 105 -7.74 3.03 0.79
CA ILE A 105 -6.44 2.34 0.63
C ILE A 105 -5.25 3.31 0.60
N GLY A 106 -5.49 4.57 0.23
CA GLY A 106 -4.46 5.60 0.27
C GLY A 106 -3.94 5.89 1.68
N LYS A 107 -4.73 5.62 2.74
CA LYS A 107 -4.32 5.82 4.14
C LYS A 107 -3.40 4.71 4.67
N LEU A 108 -3.24 3.62 3.92
CA LEU A 108 -2.45 2.45 4.31
C LEU A 108 -0.92 2.67 4.22
N SER A 109 -0.46 3.81 3.70
CA SER A 109 0.95 4.21 3.86
C SER A 109 1.19 4.92 5.19
N VAL A 110 0.16 5.57 5.75
CA VAL A 110 0.19 6.21 7.07
C VAL A 110 0.00 5.18 8.18
N LEU A 111 -0.83 4.17 7.94
CA LEU A 111 -1.17 3.08 8.86
C LEU A 111 -0.66 1.75 8.29
N LYS A 112 0.03 0.92 9.07
CA LYS A 112 0.61 -0.34 8.54
C LYS A 112 -0.49 -1.37 8.26
N THR A 113 -0.31 -2.25 7.27
CA THR A 113 -1.27 -3.34 6.98
C THR A 113 -1.54 -4.26 8.18
N THR A 114 -0.64 -4.29 9.15
CA THR A 114 -0.75 -5.08 10.38
C THR A 114 -1.75 -4.52 11.38
N GLU A 115 -2.11 -3.24 11.24
CA GLU A 115 -3.08 -2.56 12.11
C GLU A 115 -4.53 -2.79 11.65
N TYR A 116 -4.72 -3.40 10.49
CA TYR A 116 -6.02 -3.73 9.92
C TYR A 116 -6.32 -5.21 10.04
N SER A 117 -7.56 -5.51 10.42
CA SER A 117 -8.10 -6.87 10.36
C SER A 117 -8.25 -7.37 8.92
N ALA A 118 -8.39 -8.68 8.74
CA ALA A 118 -8.64 -9.26 7.42
C ALA A 118 -9.92 -8.69 6.78
N GLN A 119 -10.98 -8.46 7.58
CA GLN A 119 -12.22 -7.89 7.10
C GLN A 119 -12.03 -6.45 6.61
N GLU A 120 -11.32 -5.61 7.37
CA GLU A 120 -11.07 -4.24 6.95
C GLU A 120 -10.25 -4.18 5.66
N LEU A 121 -9.22 -5.03 5.53
CA LEU A 121 -8.44 -5.15 4.30
C LEU A 121 -9.31 -5.61 3.12
N HIS A 122 -10.16 -6.62 3.34
CA HIS A 122 -11.13 -7.09 2.36
C HIS A 122 -12.06 -5.96 1.89
N ASP A 123 -12.60 -5.17 2.80
CA ASP A 123 -13.55 -4.10 2.47
C ASP A 123 -12.85 -2.91 1.79
N MET A 124 -11.63 -2.57 2.24
CA MET A 124 -10.79 -1.56 1.60
C MET A 124 -10.44 -1.95 0.16
N LEU A 125 -10.07 -3.21 -0.08
CA LEU A 125 -9.75 -3.74 -1.41
C LEU A 125 -11.00 -3.85 -2.29
N SER A 126 -12.12 -4.32 -1.74
CA SER A 126 -13.42 -4.36 -2.43
C SER A 126 -13.81 -2.98 -2.95
N LYS A 127 -13.60 -1.92 -2.16
CA LYS A 127 -13.81 -0.54 -2.59
C LYS A 127 -12.88 -0.05 -3.70
N GLN A 128 -11.72 -0.68 -3.92
CA GLN A 128 -10.77 -0.23 -4.95
C GLN A 128 -11.05 -0.78 -6.34
N MET A 129 -11.86 -1.84 -6.44
CA MET A 129 -12.22 -2.48 -7.70
C MET A 129 -12.74 -1.50 -8.74
N ASP A 130 -13.70 -0.66 -8.34
CA ASP A 130 -14.41 0.25 -9.25
C ASP A 130 -13.83 1.66 -9.27
N LYS A 131 -12.70 1.89 -8.58
CA LYS A 131 -12.11 3.23 -8.47
C LYS A 131 -11.20 3.54 -9.67
N PRO A 132 -11.30 4.76 -10.24
CA PRO A 132 -10.38 5.20 -11.28
C PRO A 132 -8.94 5.27 -10.75
N GLY A 133 -7.98 5.06 -11.66
CA GLY A 133 -6.55 5.12 -11.36
C GLY A 133 -6.00 3.92 -10.59
N THR A 134 -6.75 2.81 -10.47
CA THR A 134 -6.16 1.50 -10.11
C THR A 134 -5.63 0.87 -11.40
N SER A 135 -4.38 0.41 -11.42
CA SER A 135 -3.84 -0.29 -12.60
C SER A 135 -4.56 -1.64 -12.83
N GLN A 136 -4.46 -2.13 -14.06
CA GLN A 136 -5.08 -3.40 -14.44
C GLN A 136 -4.52 -4.57 -13.63
N GLU A 137 -3.19 -4.61 -13.47
CA GLU A 137 -2.50 -5.61 -12.65
C GLU A 137 -3.02 -5.62 -11.20
N MET A 138 -3.22 -4.44 -10.60
CA MET A 138 -3.74 -4.34 -9.24
C MET A 138 -5.21 -4.79 -9.15
N ARG A 139 -6.05 -4.49 -10.16
CA ARG A 139 -7.43 -4.98 -10.21
C ARG A 139 -7.49 -6.51 -10.26
N GLU A 140 -6.63 -7.14 -11.06
CA GLU A 140 -6.55 -8.60 -11.16
C GLU A 140 -6.15 -9.23 -9.81
N LYS A 141 -5.16 -8.64 -9.12
CA LYS A 141 -4.75 -9.08 -7.78
C LYS A 141 -5.88 -8.91 -6.75
N ILE A 142 -6.64 -7.81 -6.82
CA ILE A 142 -7.80 -7.61 -5.94
C ILE A 142 -8.87 -8.67 -6.22
N GLN A 143 -9.25 -8.89 -7.48
CA GLN A 143 -10.26 -9.90 -7.83
C GLN A 143 -9.86 -11.28 -7.32
N MET A 144 -8.59 -11.64 -7.49
CA MET A 144 -8.02 -12.91 -7.05
C MET A 144 -8.11 -13.09 -5.54
N VAL A 145 -7.61 -12.13 -4.74
CA VAL A 145 -7.60 -12.26 -3.27
C VAL A 145 -9.01 -12.19 -2.67
N LEU A 146 -9.95 -11.54 -3.36
CA LEU A 146 -11.35 -11.49 -2.95
C LEU A 146 -12.15 -12.72 -3.42
N GLY A 147 -11.54 -13.67 -4.14
CA GLY A 147 -12.22 -14.84 -4.69
C GLY A 147 -13.28 -14.49 -5.74
N LYS A 148 -13.13 -13.36 -6.43
CA LYS A 148 -14.06 -12.83 -7.45
C LYS A 148 -13.61 -13.12 -8.89
N ALA A 149 -12.59 -13.95 -9.09
CA ALA A 149 -12.09 -14.32 -10.41
C ALA A 149 -12.60 -15.71 -10.82
N ASP A 150 -13.37 -15.78 -11.91
CA ASP A 150 -13.92 -17.03 -12.48
C ASP A 150 -12.98 -17.71 -13.51
N THR A 151 -11.82 -17.13 -13.84
CA THR A 151 -10.93 -17.66 -14.89
C THR A 151 -9.46 -17.68 -14.50
N ALA A 152 -8.74 -18.66 -15.08
CA ALA A 152 -7.34 -19.05 -14.91
C ALA A 152 -6.39 -17.91 -14.48
N ILE A 153 -6.23 -17.82 -13.17
CA ILE A 153 -5.21 -17.02 -12.49
C ILE A 153 -3.84 -17.46 -12.99
N ASN A 154 -2.92 -16.51 -13.22
CA ASN A 154 -1.49 -16.83 -13.31
C ASN A 154 -1.06 -17.45 -11.96
N PRO A 155 -0.85 -18.78 -11.88
CA PRO A 155 -0.63 -19.45 -10.60
C PRO A 155 0.67 -19.01 -9.93
N GLU A 156 1.66 -18.60 -10.73
CA GLU A 156 2.96 -18.12 -10.24
C GLU A 156 2.80 -16.78 -9.53
N ALA A 157 2.14 -15.81 -10.17
CA ALA A 157 1.90 -14.48 -9.56
C ALA A 157 1.07 -14.57 -8.26
N TYR A 158 0.16 -15.53 -8.18
CA TYR A 158 -0.60 -15.84 -6.96
C TYR A 158 0.28 -16.45 -5.87
N THR A 159 1.05 -17.48 -6.23
CA THR A 159 1.95 -18.17 -5.30
C THR A 159 2.96 -17.19 -4.70
N ASP A 160 3.57 -16.36 -5.54
CA ASP A 160 4.50 -15.32 -5.13
C ASP A 160 3.88 -14.29 -4.18
N MET A 161 2.62 -13.90 -4.44
CA MET A 161 1.90 -12.95 -3.58
C MET A 161 1.60 -13.56 -2.21
N VAL A 162 1.13 -14.81 -2.17
CA VAL A 162 0.88 -15.54 -0.93
C VAL A 162 2.18 -15.73 -0.16
N GLU A 163 3.27 -16.12 -0.84
CA GLU A 163 4.59 -16.31 -0.23
C GLU A 163 5.14 -15.01 0.37
N ARG A 164 5.09 -13.89 -0.36
CA ARG A 164 5.46 -12.57 0.19
C ARG A 164 4.63 -12.22 1.42
N GLY A 165 3.34 -12.53 1.40
CA GLY A 165 2.45 -12.33 2.53
C GLY A 165 2.82 -13.20 3.75
N MET A 166 3.10 -14.49 3.54
CA MET A 166 3.53 -15.44 4.57
C MET A 166 4.87 -15.03 5.19
N ASN A 167 5.83 -14.64 4.35
CA ASN A 167 7.14 -14.15 4.78
C ASN A 167 7.01 -12.91 5.67
N LYS A 168 6.11 -11.97 5.31
CA LYS A 168 5.79 -10.84 6.19
C LYS A 168 5.16 -11.28 7.50
N GLN A 169 4.28 -12.29 7.47
CA GLN A 169 3.65 -12.81 8.68
C GLN A 169 4.68 -13.47 9.63
N GLN A 170 5.68 -14.17 9.09
CA GLN A 170 6.81 -14.69 9.86
C GLN A 170 7.57 -13.56 10.57
N ILE A 171 7.90 -12.48 9.86
CA ILE A 171 8.60 -11.32 10.45
C ILE A 171 7.77 -10.72 11.59
N ILE A 172 6.48 -10.49 11.36
CA ILE A 172 5.58 -9.84 12.32
C ILE A 172 5.49 -10.67 13.61
N ILE A 173 5.19 -11.95 13.48
CA ILE A 173 5.06 -12.85 14.64
C ILE A 173 6.39 -12.91 15.41
N SER A 174 7.52 -13.05 14.69
CA SER A 174 8.84 -13.09 15.34
C SER A 174 9.12 -11.80 16.11
N ALA A 175 8.83 -10.64 15.51
CA ALA A 175 9.02 -9.34 16.12
C ALA A 175 8.12 -9.13 17.34
N ASP A 176 6.86 -9.58 17.29
CA ASP A 176 5.93 -9.48 18.42
C ASP A 176 6.38 -10.33 19.60
N ILE A 177 6.86 -11.56 19.34
CA ILE A 177 7.45 -12.44 20.37
C ILE A 177 8.69 -11.77 21.00
N LEU A 178 9.61 -11.26 20.18
CA LEU A 178 10.81 -10.57 20.66
C LEU A 178 10.46 -9.32 21.47
N LYS A 179 9.44 -8.57 21.06
CA LYS A 179 8.96 -7.39 21.77
C LYS A 179 8.41 -7.74 23.14
N GLU A 180 7.61 -8.82 23.25
CA GLU A 180 7.10 -9.31 24.53
C GLU A 180 8.23 -9.82 25.43
N HIS A 181 9.19 -10.55 24.88
CA HIS A 181 10.38 -10.96 25.62
C HIS A 181 11.13 -9.77 26.22
N ARG A 182 11.41 -8.73 25.43
CA ARG A 182 12.08 -7.50 25.91
C ARG A 182 11.29 -6.78 27.00
N ARG A 183 9.95 -6.78 26.94
CA ARG A 183 9.12 -6.22 28.02
C ARG A 183 9.34 -6.96 29.33
N ASN A 184 9.42 -8.29 29.30
CA ASN A 184 9.68 -9.10 30.49
C ASN A 184 11.11 -8.92 31.03
N GLU A 185 12.12 -8.79 30.15
CA GLU A 185 13.49 -8.50 30.56
C GLU A 185 13.60 -7.16 31.32
N ILE A 186 12.92 -6.11 30.86
CA ILE A 186 12.84 -4.82 31.57
C ILE A 186 12.19 -5.00 32.95
N GLY A 187 11.24 -5.93 33.08
CA GLY A 187 10.61 -6.32 34.35
C GLY A 187 11.45 -7.24 35.23
N GLY A 188 12.68 -7.59 34.82
CA GLY A 188 13.61 -8.42 35.59
C GLY A 188 13.50 -9.92 35.35
N GLY A 189 12.74 -10.36 34.34
CA GLY A 189 12.56 -11.77 33.99
C GLY A 189 12.88 -12.07 32.53
N ALA A 190 14.08 -12.56 32.24
CA ALA A 190 14.37 -13.13 30.92
C ALA A 190 13.61 -14.46 30.77
N VAL A 191 12.61 -14.49 29.88
CA VAL A 191 11.72 -15.64 29.68
C VAL A 191 12.21 -16.59 28.58
N LEU A 192 12.80 -16.05 27.52
CA LEU A 192 13.31 -16.83 26.38
C LEU A 192 14.80 -17.12 26.55
N ASP A 193 15.24 -18.29 26.06
CA ASP A 193 16.66 -18.64 25.99
C ASP A 193 17.36 -17.95 24.80
N SER A 194 18.68 -17.79 24.90
CA SER A 194 19.48 -17.06 23.91
C SER A 194 19.39 -17.65 22.50
N ASP A 195 19.25 -18.97 22.37
CA ASP A 195 19.18 -19.62 21.05
C ASP A 195 17.84 -19.37 20.38
N THR A 196 16.73 -19.47 21.12
CA THR A 196 15.40 -19.08 20.63
C THR A 196 15.36 -17.60 20.23
N VAL A 197 15.97 -16.71 21.02
CA VAL A 197 16.07 -15.28 20.67
C VAL A 197 16.85 -15.09 19.36
N LYS A 198 18.01 -15.73 19.19
CA LYS A 198 18.79 -15.64 17.94
C LYS A 198 18.03 -16.16 16.71
N GLU A 199 17.27 -17.25 16.85
CA GLU A 199 16.45 -17.78 15.76
C GLU A 199 15.35 -16.80 15.36
N LEU A 200 14.64 -16.23 16.34
CA LEU A 200 13.58 -15.24 16.10
C LEU A 200 14.15 -13.93 15.53
N GLU A 201 15.32 -13.49 15.99
CA GLU A 201 16.01 -12.31 15.44
C GLU A 201 16.43 -12.53 14.00
N LYS A 202 16.94 -13.71 13.66
CA LYS A 202 17.24 -14.06 12.26
C LYS A 202 15.98 -13.96 11.41
N LEU A 203 14.85 -14.52 11.84
CA LEU A 203 13.58 -14.47 11.10
C LEU A 203 13.06 -13.04 10.96
N SER A 204 13.17 -12.21 12.01
CA SER A 204 12.78 -10.80 11.96
C SER A 204 13.69 -9.96 11.03
N ASN A 205 14.97 -10.32 10.91
CA ASN A 205 15.96 -9.52 10.17
C ASN A 205 16.17 -10.00 8.73
N SER A 206 15.88 -11.26 8.41
CA SER A 206 16.22 -11.91 7.12
C SER A 206 15.42 -11.42 5.90
N LEU A 207 14.52 -10.45 6.08
CA LEU A 207 13.67 -9.90 5.01
C LEU A 207 13.54 -8.37 5.06
N SER A 208 14.42 -7.70 5.81
CA SER A 208 14.57 -6.22 5.80
C SER A 208 15.53 -5.73 4.71
N SER A 209 15.92 -6.60 3.77
CA SER A 209 16.83 -6.32 2.64
C SER A 209 16.06 -6.17 1.34
#